data_AF-A0A7S2LI46-F1
#
_entry.id   AF-A0A7S2LI46-F1
#
_cell.length_a   1.000
_cell.length_b   1.000
_cell.length_c   1.000
_cell.angle_alpha   90.00
_cell.angle_beta   90.00
_cell.angle_gamma   90.00
#
_symmetry.space_group_name_H-M   'P 1'
#
loop_
_entity.id
_entity.type
_entity.pdbx_description
1 polymer ?
#
loop_
_entity_poly.entity_id
_entity_poly.type
_entity_poly.pdbx_seq_one_letter_code
_entity_poly.pdbx_strand_id
1 'polypeptide(L)'
;AANFFAEAILTDEAIASAAARWAILRPDSLMAVVAPIQDVRFYGGASSRLVRVCKFLSPDTTIDEESITTILLNPSAEETLSVSKFLRLEIGSSPTNMKYQTKVADYLWFSSAPKVNMLPRMMNEY
;
A
#
# COMPACT_ATOMS: atom_id res chain seq x y z
N ALA A 1 -12.35 10.40 -16.45
CA ALA A 1 -11.43 9.29 -16.10
C ALA A 1 -9.96 9.74 -16.08
N ALA A 2 -9.40 10.29 -17.16
CA ALA A 2 -7.99 10.69 -17.22
C ALA A 2 -7.54 11.70 -16.14
N ASN A 3 -8.37 12.72 -15.84
CA ASN A 3 -8.03 13.73 -14.83
C ASN A 3 -7.92 13.15 -13.41
N PHE A 4 -8.76 12.17 -13.06
CA PHE A 4 -8.73 11.49 -11.77
C PHE A 4 -7.45 10.66 -11.59
N PHE A 5 -7.01 9.96 -12.64
CA PHE A 5 -5.75 9.21 -12.60
C PHE A 5 -4.54 10.12 -12.47
N ALA A 6 -4.53 11.25 -13.19
CA ALA A 6 -3.45 12.23 -13.09
C ALA A 6 -3.37 12.83 -11.67
N GLU A 7 -4.51 13.15 -11.07
CA GLU A 7 -4.60 13.66 -9.69
C GLU A 7 -4.09 12.65 -8.66
N ALA A 8 -4.51 11.38 -8.75
CA ALA A 8 -4.05 10.33 -7.85
C ALA A 8 -2.52 10.12 -7.96
N ILE A 9 -1.98 10.06 -9.18
CA ILE A 9 -0.53 9.94 -9.40
C ILE A 9 0.21 11.14 -8.81
N LEU A 10 -0.29 12.35 -9.02
CA LEU A 10 0.34 13.55 -8.48
C LEU A 10 0.29 13.59 -6.96
N THR A 11 -0.81 13.15 -6.36
CA THR A 11 -0.99 13.08 -4.91
C THR A 11 0.00 12.09 -4.30
N ASP A 12 0.08 10.88 -4.84
CA ASP A 12 1.03 9.86 -4.38
C ASP A 12 2.48 10.35 -4.49
N GLU A 13 2.83 11.06 -5.58
CA GLU A 13 4.18 11.61 -5.76
C GLU A 13 4.49 12.76 -4.81
N ALA A 14 3.50 13.60 -4.51
CA ALA A 14 3.66 14.68 -3.54
C ALA A 14 3.91 14.10 -2.13
N ILE A 15 3.14 13.08 -1.74
CA ILE A 15 3.31 12.38 -0.46
C ILE A 15 4.70 11.73 -0.41
N ALA A 16 5.07 10.95 -1.43
CA ALA A 16 6.35 10.26 -1.50
C ALA A 16 7.53 11.25 -1.46
N SER A 17 7.43 12.39 -2.14
CA SER A 17 8.46 13.42 -2.16
C SER A 17 8.66 14.11 -0.82
N ALA A 18 7.56 14.43 -0.12
CA ALA A 18 7.63 15.03 1.22
C ALA A 18 8.23 14.03 2.23
N ALA A 19 7.76 12.79 2.18
CA ALA A 19 8.24 11.68 3.01
C ALA A 19 9.74 11.41 2.77
N ALA A 20 10.18 11.32 1.51
CA ALA A 20 11.59 11.08 1.17
C ALA A 20 12.52 12.15 1.72
N ARG A 21 12.15 13.43 1.55
CA ARG A 21 12.92 14.55 2.09
C ARG A 21 13.05 14.48 3.61
N TRP A 22 11.98 14.09 4.29
CA TRP A 22 12.01 13.97 5.74
C TRP A 22 12.90 12.80 6.19
N ALA A 23 12.73 11.63 5.57
CA ALA A 23 13.45 10.41 5.91
C ALA A 23 14.97 10.54 5.69
N ILE A 24 15.39 11.14 4.56
CA ILE A 24 16.81 11.36 4.26
C ILE A 24 17.47 12.26 5.30
N LEU A 25 16.77 13.27 5.80
CA LEU A 25 17.30 14.20 6.80
C LEU A 25 17.37 13.58 8.21
N ARG A 26 16.70 12.45 8.45
CA ARG A 26 16.53 11.82 9.77
C ARG A 26 16.58 10.28 9.65
N PRO A 27 17.73 9.70 9.27
CA PRO A 27 17.85 8.26 9.01
C PRO A 27 17.54 7.39 10.23
N ASP A 28 17.78 7.89 11.44
CA ASP A 28 17.56 7.13 12.69
C ASP A 28 16.13 7.30 13.27
N SER A 29 15.22 7.93 12.53
CA SER A 29 13.87 8.21 13.01
C SER A 29 12.81 7.38 12.28
N LEU A 30 11.84 6.87 13.05
CA LEU A 30 10.63 6.29 12.47
C LEU A 30 9.71 7.41 11.96
N MET A 31 9.33 7.33 10.68
CA MET A 31 8.33 8.20 10.07
C MET A 31 7.02 7.43 9.89
N ALA A 32 5.91 8.01 10.33
CA ALA A 32 4.58 7.52 10.01
C ALA A 32 3.87 8.50 9.08
N VAL A 33 3.33 7.98 7.98
CA VAL A 33 2.49 8.75 7.05
C VAL A 33 1.07 8.23 7.16
N VAL A 34 0.13 9.12 7.47
CA VAL A 34 -1.30 8.80 7.50
C VAL A 34 -1.91 9.35 6.23
N ALA A 35 -2.46 8.47 5.42
CA ALA A 35 -3.10 8.81 4.15
C ALA A 35 -4.40 8.01 3.98
N PRO A 36 -5.32 8.48 3.12
CA PRO A 36 -6.47 7.68 2.68
C PRO A 36 -6.05 6.31 2.12
N ILE A 37 -6.90 5.28 2.31
CA ILE A 37 -6.60 3.89 1.88
C ILE A 37 -6.26 3.78 0.38
N GLN A 38 -6.88 4.62 -0.44
CA GLN A 38 -6.61 4.65 -1.88
C GLN A 38 -5.13 4.97 -2.21
N ASP A 39 -4.50 5.87 -1.44
CA ASP A 39 -3.13 6.35 -1.67
C ASP A 39 -2.06 5.40 -1.09
N VAL A 40 -2.49 4.40 -0.32
CA VAL A 40 -1.64 3.28 0.12
C VAL A 40 -1.61 2.16 -0.93
N ARG A 41 -2.73 1.97 -1.64
CA ARG A 41 -2.99 0.77 -2.44
C ARG A 41 -2.79 0.97 -3.94
N PHE A 42 -3.05 2.16 -4.49
CA PHE A 42 -3.15 2.38 -5.93
C PHE A 42 -1.78 2.32 -6.64
N TYR A 43 -1.51 1.29 -7.44
CA TYR A 43 -0.17 1.01 -8.03
C TYR A 43 0.97 0.96 -6.98
N GLY A 44 0.67 0.44 -5.79
CA GLY A 44 1.60 0.47 -4.67
C GLY A 44 1.71 1.84 -3.99
N GLY A 45 0.83 2.78 -4.34
CA GLY A 45 0.60 4.03 -3.61
C GLY A 45 1.83 4.92 -3.49
N ALA A 46 1.85 5.73 -2.44
CA ALA A 46 3.02 6.53 -2.10
C ALA A 46 4.23 5.67 -1.68
N SER A 47 4.02 4.46 -1.15
CA SER A 47 5.10 3.59 -0.66
C SER A 47 5.99 3.06 -1.78
N SER A 48 5.42 2.63 -2.91
CA SER A 48 6.20 2.17 -4.08
C SER A 48 7.04 3.30 -4.69
N ARG A 49 6.56 4.54 -4.59
CA ARG A 49 7.25 5.73 -5.11
C ARG A 49 8.33 6.23 -4.17
N LEU A 50 8.14 6.09 -2.86
CA LEU A 50 9.07 6.57 -1.84
C LEU A 50 10.50 6.05 -2.08
N VAL A 51 10.67 4.75 -2.31
CA VAL A 51 12.00 4.16 -2.58
C VAL A 51 12.67 4.80 -3.80
N ARG A 52 11.90 4.95 -4.89
CA ARG A 52 12.39 5.58 -6.13
C ARG A 52 12.82 7.01 -5.90
N VAL A 53 12.03 7.79 -5.16
CA VAL A 53 12.34 9.20 -4.85
C VAL A 53 13.53 9.30 -3.89
N CYS A 54 13.62 8.44 -2.88
CA CYS A 54 14.76 8.37 -1.97
C CYS A 54 16.06 8.12 -2.74
N LYS A 55 16.10 7.13 -3.63
CA LYS A 55 17.26 6.84 -4.49
C LYS A 55 17.61 7.99 -5.43
N PHE A 56 16.62 8.73 -5.92
CA PHE A 56 16.87 9.91 -6.75
C PHE A 56 17.48 11.06 -5.96
N LEU A 57 17.00 11.33 -4.75
CA LEU A 57 17.48 12.42 -3.90
C LEU A 57 18.81 12.09 -3.20
N SER A 58 19.03 10.82 -2.85
CA SER A 58 20.23 10.30 -2.20
C SER A 58 20.54 8.91 -2.76
N PRO A 59 21.39 8.81 -3.80
CA PRO A 59 21.70 7.55 -4.47
C PRO A 59 22.26 6.46 -3.55
N ASP A 60 22.96 6.86 -2.49
CA ASP A 60 23.57 5.96 -1.51
C ASP A 60 22.65 5.63 -0.32
N THR A 61 21.35 5.97 -0.42
CA THR A 61 20.38 5.67 0.63
C THR A 61 20.26 4.17 0.88
N THR A 62 20.16 3.78 2.14
CA THR A 62 19.88 2.40 2.55
C THR A 62 18.38 2.10 2.54
N ILE A 63 17.52 3.08 2.24
CA ILE A 63 16.07 2.90 2.21
C ILE A 63 15.69 2.10 0.96
N ASP A 64 15.14 0.92 1.19
CA ASP A 64 14.64 0.00 0.17
C ASP A 64 13.15 -0.34 0.39
N GLU A 65 12.64 -1.30 -0.36
CA GLU A 65 11.23 -1.74 -0.26
C GLU A 65 10.94 -2.45 1.07
N GLU A 66 11.94 -3.08 1.69
CA GLU A 66 11.81 -3.75 2.99
C GLU A 66 11.77 -2.75 4.16
N SER A 67 12.34 -1.56 3.95
CA SER A 67 12.32 -0.45 4.91
C SER A 67 10.94 0.18 5.10
N ILE A 68 9.95 -0.17 4.26
CA ILE A 68 8.62 0.42 4.25
C ILE A 68 7.59 -0.62 4.67
N THR A 69 6.74 -0.24 5.63
CA THR A 69 5.60 -1.07 6.07
C THR A 69 4.30 -0.32 5.85
N THR A 70 3.36 -0.98 5.19
CA THR A 70 2.01 -0.47 4.93
C THR A 70 0.98 -1.16 5.81
N ILE A 71 0.12 -0.36 6.45
CA ILE A 71 -0.92 -0.86 7.35
C ILE A 71 -2.26 -0.24 6.94
N LEU A 72 -3.27 -1.07 6.66
CA LEU A 72 -4.63 -0.60 6.50
C LEU A 72 -5.38 -0.62 7.83
N LEU A 73 -6.00 0.50 8.17
CA LEU A 73 -6.75 0.67 9.40
C LEU A 73 -8.24 0.50 9.13
N ASN A 74 -8.85 -0.49 9.78
CA ASN A 74 -10.26 -0.88 9.66
C ASN A 74 -10.79 -0.94 8.21
N PRO A 75 -10.06 -1.59 7.27
CA PRO A 75 -10.48 -1.58 5.87
C PRO A 75 -11.80 -2.32 5.67
N SER A 76 -12.59 -1.83 4.72
CA SER A 76 -13.77 -2.51 4.19
C SER A 76 -13.48 -3.26 2.89
N ALA A 77 -14.42 -4.12 2.50
CA ALA A 77 -14.35 -4.85 1.24
C ALA A 77 -14.34 -3.88 0.04
N GLU A 78 -15.13 -2.81 0.12
CA GLU A 78 -15.22 -1.80 -0.93
C GLU A 78 -13.90 -1.00 -1.08
N GLU A 79 -13.29 -0.57 0.03
CA GLU A 79 -12.02 0.18 0.02
C GLU A 79 -10.85 -0.64 -0.53
N THR A 80 -10.93 -1.97 -0.42
CA THR A 80 -9.98 -2.90 -1.03
C THR A 80 -10.33 -3.28 -2.48
N LEU A 81 -11.40 -2.70 -3.05
CA LEU A 81 -12.01 -3.01 -4.37
C LEU A 81 -12.51 -4.44 -4.51
N SER A 82 -12.90 -5.08 -3.42
CA SER A 82 -13.62 -6.33 -3.49
C SER A 82 -15.06 -6.09 -3.92
N VAL A 83 -15.52 -6.87 -4.89
CA VAL A 83 -16.94 -6.92 -5.31
C VAL A 83 -17.75 -7.83 -4.37
N SER A 84 -17.06 -8.61 -3.53
CA SER A 84 -17.68 -9.53 -2.57
C SER A 84 -17.70 -8.93 -1.16
N LYS A 85 -18.31 -9.63 -0.21
CA LYS A 85 -18.25 -9.28 1.22
C LYS A 85 -16.87 -9.48 1.86
N PHE A 86 -15.94 -10.16 1.17
CA PHE A 86 -14.61 -10.46 1.66
C PHE A 86 -13.64 -9.34 1.33
N LEU A 87 -12.65 -9.08 2.19
CA LEU A 87 -11.55 -8.19 1.87
C LEU A 87 -10.74 -8.74 0.71
N ARG A 88 -10.35 -7.85 -0.20
CA ARG A 88 -9.36 -8.18 -1.22
C ARG A 88 -7.97 -7.89 -0.65
N LEU A 89 -7.17 -8.93 -0.50
CA LEU A 89 -5.83 -8.83 0.07
C LEU A 89 -4.76 -8.58 -0.98
N GLU A 90 -5.06 -8.87 -2.25
CA GLU A 90 -4.11 -8.82 -3.35
C GLU A 90 -4.78 -8.32 -4.63
N ILE A 91 -3.99 -7.67 -5.49
CA ILE A 91 -4.39 -7.17 -6.81
C ILE A 91 -3.59 -7.93 -7.86
N GLY A 92 -4.28 -8.43 -8.89
CA GLY A 92 -3.70 -9.28 -9.93
C GLY A 92 -3.69 -10.75 -9.52
N SER A 93 -4.79 -11.46 -9.81
CA SER A 93 -5.01 -12.84 -9.37
C SER A 93 -5.31 -13.77 -10.55
N SER A 94 -4.38 -13.87 -11.51
CA SER A 94 -4.46 -14.92 -12.54
C SER A 94 -3.50 -16.05 -12.16
N PRO A 95 -3.91 -17.33 -12.23
CA PRO A 95 -3.04 -18.48 -11.98
C PRO A 95 -1.76 -18.47 -12.82
N THR A 96 -1.81 -17.84 -14.00
CA THR A 96 -0.69 -17.72 -14.93
C THR A 96 0.27 -16.58 -14.61
N ASN A 97 -0.10 -15.67 -13.70
CA ASN A 97 0.59 -14.39 -13.44
C ASN A 97 0.80 -14.13 -11.94
N MET A 98 1.03 -15.17 -11.12
CA MET A 98 1.36 -14.99 -9.69
C MET A 98 2.55 -14.03 -9.48
N LYS A 99 3.51 -14.00 -10.42
CA LYS A 99 4.64 -13.05 -10.38
C LYS A 99 4.22 -11.57 -10.35
N TYR A 100 3.03 -11.24 -10.85
CA TYR A 100 2.51 -9.88 -10.91
C TYR A 100 1.46 -9.58 -9.83
N GLN A 101 1.28 -10.51 -8.89
CA GLN A 101 0.42 -10.34 -7.74
C GLN A 101 1.03 -9.30 -6.81
N THR A 102 0.24 -8.29 -6.46
CA THR A 102 0.68 -7.22 -5.55
C THR A 102 -0.20 -7.25 -4.32
N LYS A 103 0.41 -7.34 -3.13
CA LYS A 103 -0.30 -7.20 -1.85
C LYS A 103 -0.95 -5.82 -1.76
N VAL A 104 -2.13 -5.75 -1.16
CA VAL A 104 -2.82 -4.49 -0.92
C VAL A 104 -2.19 -3.70 0.23
N ALA A 105 -1.67 -4.41 1.24
CA ALA A 105 -0.82 -3.88 2.31
C ALA A 105 -0.09 -5.02 3.03
N ASP A 106 0.89 -4.69 3.88
CA ASP A 106 1.62 -5.66 4.72
C ASP A 106 0.77 -6.15 5.88
N TYR A 107 0.04 -5.24 6.52
CA TYR A 107 -0.77 -5.54 7.70
C TYR A 107 -2.15 -4.92 7.61
N LEU A 108 -3.09 -5.56 8.31
CA LEU A 108 -4.42 -5.03 8.55
C LEU A 108 -4.58 -4.83 10.06
N TRP A 109 -5.12 -3.69 10.45
CA TRP A 109 -5.44 -3.38 11.83
C TRP A 109 -6.95 -3.19 11.99
N PHE A 110 -7.56 -3.81 12.98
CA PHE A 110 -8.96 -3.58 13.33
C PHE A 110 -9.07 -3.14 14.78
N SER A 111 -9.76 -2.02 15.01
CA SER A 111 -10.09 -1.49 16.33
C SER A 111 -11.06 -2.37 17.12
N SER A 112 -11.84 -3.19 16.40
CA SER A 112 -12.75 -4.21 16.94
C SER A 112 -12.66 -5.46 16.09
N ALA A 113 -12.98 -6.63 16.65
CA ALA A 113 -12.97 -7.89 15.90
C ALA A 113 -13.76 -7.75 14.58
N PRO A 114 -13.14 -7.99 13.40
CA PRO A 114 -13.84 -7.89 12.13
C PRO A 114 -14.90 -8.98 12.03
N LYS A 115 -15.92 -8.75 11.19
CA LYS A 115 -16.94 -9.78 10.93
C LYS A 115 -16.25 -11.03 10.39
N VAL A 116 -16.60 -12.20 10.94
CA VAL A 116 -15.94 -13.48 10.61
C VAL A 116 -15.95 -13.79 9.11
N ASN A 117 -17.00 -13.36 8.41
CA ASN A 117 -17.18 -13.55 6.98
C ASN A 117 -16.52 -12.46 6.10
N MET A 118 -15.75 -11.56 6.68
CA MET A 118 -15.03 -10.49 5.98
C MET A 118 -13.61 -10.92 5.62
N LEU A 119 -12.96 -11.77 6.42
CA LEU A 119 -11.63 -12.28 6.11
C LEU A 119 -11.75 -13.50 5.19
N PRO A 120 -11.12 -13.48 3.99
CA PRO A 120 -11.09 -14.66 3.14
C PRO A 120 -10.39 -15.79 3.88
N ARG A 121 -11.02 -16.97 3.91
CA ARG A 121 -10.44 -18.19 4.49
C ARG A 121 -9.96 -19.06 3.36
N MET A 122 -8.73 -19.57 3.46
CA MET A 122 -8.36 -20.72 2.65
C MET A 122 -9.21 -21.89 3.13
N MET A 123 -10.18 -22.28 2.31
CA MET A 123 -10.85 -23.56 2.47
C MET A 123 -9.85 -24.61 2.00
N ASN A 124 -9.45 -25.53 2.87
CA ASN A 124 -8.82 -26.77 2.40
C ASN A 124 -9.88 -27.51 1.60
N GLU A 125 -9.86 -27.38 0.28
CA GLU A 125 -10.64 -28.21 -0.62
C GLU A 125 -10.00 -29.61 -0.62
N TYR A 126 -10.59 -30.51 0.16
CA TYR A 126 -10.49 -31.96 -0.07
C TYR A 126 -11.70 -32.41 -0.88
#